data_AF-A0AAU9N2J0-F1
#
_entry.id   AF-A0AAU9N2J0-F1
#
_cell.length_a   1.000
_cell.length_b   1.000
_cell.length_c   1.000
_cell.angle_alpha   90.00
_cell.angle_beta   90.00
_cell.angle_gamma   90.00
#
_symmetry.space_group_name_H-M   'P 1'
#
loop_
_entity.id
_entity.type
_entity.pdbx_description
1 polymer ?
#
loop_
_entity_poly.entity_id
_entity_poly.type
_entity_poly.pdbx_seq_one_letter_code
_entity_poly.pdbx_strand_id
1 'polypeptide(L)'
;MSYNRMWNLQQFHQGPHFNRPHHVFKETYNCLSDDVVHIREQEIGVKGLKLKPKAIYHLTLSYIEKSLLSCRLSLKQIPNMPLPDHKYI
;
A
#
# COMPACT_ATOMS: atom_id res chain seq x y z
N MET A 1 11.15 -6.69 -12.63
CA MET A 1 11.44 -5.45 -11.88
C MET A 1 10.98 -5.65 -10.44
N SER A 2 11.86 -6.04 -9.50
CA SER A 2 11.45 -6.45 -8.14
C SER A 2 12.33 -5.89 -7.01
N TYR A 3 13.16 -4.89 -7.29
CA TYR A 3 14.08 -4.33 -6.29
C TYR A 3 13.45 -3.20 -5.45
N ASN A 4 12.62 -2.32 -6.02
CA ASN A 4 12.03 -1.20 -5.26
C ASN A 4 10.89 -1.58 -4.29
N ARG A 5 10.24 -2.75 -4.48
CA ARG A 5 9.08 -3.16 -3.64
C ARG A 5 9.47 -3.60 -2.22
N MET A 6 10.64 -4.22 -2.06
CA MET A 6 11.10 -4.68 -0.73
C MET A 6 11.68 -3.54 0.10
N TRP A 7 12.42 -2.62 -0.51
CA TRP A 7 13.10 -1.53 0.19
C TRP A 7 12.15 -0.58 0.92
N ASN A 8 10.99 -0.24 0.34
CA ASN A 8 10.02 0.66 0.99
C ASN A 8 9.28 0.01 2.16
N LEU A 9 8.97 -1.28 2.08
CA LEU A 9 8.29 -2.00 3.17
C LEU A 9 9.22 -2.28 4.35
N GLN A 10 10.51 -2.48 4.09
CA GLN A 10 11.52 -2.68 5.12
C GLN A 10 11.75 -1.43 5.98
N GLN A 11 11.40 -0.22 5.48
CA GLN A 11 11.41 1.00 6.27
C GLN A 11 10.37 1.01 7.40
N PHE A 12 9.31 0.21 7.29
CA PHE A 12 8.37 -0.02 8.39
C PHE A 12 8.92 -0.97 9.46
N HIS A 13 10.08 -1.61 9.23
CA HIS A 13 10.65 -2.61 10.14
C HIS A 13 11.86 -2.09 10.94
N GLN A 14 12.76 -1.27 10.37
CA GLN A 14 14.07 -0.99 11.02
C GLN A 14 14.68 0.42 10.86
N GLY A 15 13.93 1.47 10.48
CA GLY A 15 14.48 2.82 10.30
C GLY A 15 14.11 3.84 11.41
N PRO A 16 14.88 4.94 11.60
CA PRO A 16 14.49 6.09 12.44
C PRO A 16 13.20 6.79 11.96
N HIS A 17 12.62 6.33 10.85
CA HIS A 17 11.34 6.76 10.28
C HIS A 17 10.09 6.15 10.92
N PHE A 18 10.23 5.27 11.92
CA PHE A 18 9.11 4.86 12.79
C PHE A 18 8.37 6.06 13.43
N ASN A 19 9.04 7.21 13.54
CA ASN A 19 8.47 8.45 14.05
C ASN A 19 7.62 9.23 13.02
N ARG A 20 7.59 8.83 11.74
CA ARG A 20 6.82 9.50 10.66
C ARG A 20 6.14 8.51 9.70
N PRO A 21 5.28 7.61 10.21
CA PRO A 21 4.63 6.57 9.41
C PRO A 21 3.79 7.14 8.25
N HIS A 22 3.23 8.34 8.42
CA HIS A 22 2.49 9.04 7.38
C HIS A 22 3.36 9.40 6.15
N HIS A 23 4.63 9.72 6.36
CA HIS A 23 5.55 10.10 5.29
C HIS A 23 5.99 8.88 4.48
N VAL A 24 6.36 7.80 5.17
CA VAL A 24 6.70 6.50 4.57
C VAL A 24 5.50 5.96 3.78
N PHE A 25 4.29 6.07 4.33
CA PHE A 25 3.07 5.68 3.63
C PHE A 25 2.83 6.52 2.37
N LYS A 26 2.97 7.84 2.42
CA LYS A 26 2.76 8.70 1.25
C LYS A 26 3.73 8.37 0.12
N GLU A 27 5.00 8.13 0.45
CA GLU A 27 6.02 7.75 -0.52
C GLU A 27 5.74 6.36 -1.10
N THR A 28 5.40 5.40 -0.23
CA THR A 28 5.00 4.05 -0.64
C THR A 28 3.75 4.07 -1.53
N TYR A 29 2.75 4.89 -1.19
CA TYR A 29 1.53 5.07 -1.97
C TYR A 29 1.84 5.59 -3.37
N ASN A 30 2.65 6.65 -3.50
CA ASN A 30 3.02 7.21 -4.79
C ASN A 30 3.82 6.20 -5.64
N CYS A 31 4.61 5.32 -5.03
CA CYS A 31 5.32 4.28 -5.75
C CYS A 31 4.43 3.09 -6.16
N LEU A 32 3.39 2.78 -5.38
CA LEU A 32 2.56 1.58 -5.57
C LEU A 32 1.22 1.86 -6.26
N SER A 33 0.76 3.11 -6.34
CA SER A 33 -0.58 3.43 -6.86
C SER A 33 -0.81 2.91 -8.27
N ASP A 34 0.18 3.08 -9.16
CA ASP A 34 0.09 2.64 -10.55
C ASP A 34 0.15 1.10 -10.66
N ASP A 35 1.05 0.47 -9.88
CA ASP A 35 1.18 -0.99 -9.79
C ASP A 35 -0.13 -1.62 -9.29
N VAL A 36 -0.79 -1.01 -8.30
CA VAL A 36 -2.05 -1.51 -7.73
C VAL A 36 -3.21 -1.42 -8.71
N VAL A 37 -3.30 -0.33 -9.48
CA VAL A 37 -4.28 -0.23 -10.57
C VAL A 37 -4.03 -1.33 -11.59
N HIS A 38 -2.77 -1.51 -12.01
CA HIS A 38 -2.42 -2.53 -13.00
C HIS A 38 -2.71 -3.96 -12.53
N ILE A 39 -2.40 -4.30 -11.27
CA ILE A 39 -2.74 -5.59 -10.68
C ILE A 39 -4.26 -5.78 -10.68
N ARG A 40 -5.02 -4.73 -10.30
CA ARG A 40 -6.49 -4.81 -10.26
C ARG A 40 -7.10 -5.01 -11.64
N GLU A 41 -6.55 -4.36 -12.66
CA GLU A 41 -6.94 -4.58 -14.07
C GLU A 41 -6.78 -6.04 -14.49
N GLN A 42 -5.67 -6.67 -14.08
CA GLN A 42 -5.42 -8.09 -14.36
C GLN A 42 -6.37 -9.01 -13.58
N GLU A 43 -6.65 -8.71 -12.30
CA GLU A 43 -7.56 -9.52 -11.46
C GLU A 43 -8.98 -9.56 -12.02
N ILE A 44 -9.50 -8.43 -12.52
CA ILE A 44 -10.87 -8.32 -13.02
C ILE A 44 -10.97 -8.48 -14.54
N GLY A 45 -9.84 -8.57 -15.24
CA GLY A 45 -9.78 -8.71 -16.70
C GLY A 45 -10.18 -7.45 -17.48
N VAL A 46 -10.17 -6.27 -16.87
CA VAL A 46 -10.56 -4.99 -17.51
C VAL A 46 -9.33 -4.12 -17.70
N LYS A 47 -8.98 -3.81 -18.95
CA LYS A 47 -7.91 -2.86 -19.29
C LYS A 47 -8.40 -1.42 -19.28
N GLY A 48 -7.56 -0.49 -18.83
CA GLY A 48 -7.88 0.94 -18.77
C GLY A 48 -8.81 1.30 -17.61
N LEU A 49 -8.72 0.58 -16.49
CA LEU A 49 -9.58 0.76 -15.33
C LEU A 49 -9.34 2.14 -14.72
N LYS A 50 -10.31 3.05 -14.90
CA LYS A 50 -10.28 4.39 -14.30
C LYS A 50 -10.86 4.36 -12.90
N LEU A 51 -10.02 4.08 -11.91
CA LEU A 51 -10.40 4.17 -10.50
C LEU A 51 -10.35 5.61 -10.00
N LYS A 52 -11.28 5.96 -9.11
CA LYS A 52 -11.23 7.24 -8.39
C LYS A 52 -9.99 7.25 -7.48
N PRO A 53 -9.33 8.40 -7.25
CA PRO A 53 -8.15 8.49 -6.38
C PRO A 53 -8.37 7.85 -4.99
N LYS A 54 -9.58 8.02 -4.43
CA LYS A 54 -9.98 7.42 -3.15
C LYS A 54 -10.03 5.88 -3.20
N ALA A 55 -10.47 5.29 -4.30
CA ALA A 55 -10.48 3.84 -4.48
C ALA A 55 -9.05 3.30 -4.61
N ILE A 56 -8.20 3.97 -5.40
CA ILE A 56 -6.77 3.64 -5.52
C ILE A 56 -6.11 3.69 -4.15
N TYR A 57 -6.37 4.73 -3.36
CA TYR A 57 -5.88 4.87 -1.98
C TYR A 57 -6.21 3.67 -1.09
N HIS A 58 -7.46 3.24 -1.06
CA HIS A 58 -7.88 2.11 -0.23
C HIS A 58 -7.38 0.76 -0.76
N LEU A 59 -7.28 0.58 -2.09
CA LEU A 59 -6.68 -0.60 -2.69
C LEU A 59 -5.18 -0.70 -2.36
N THR A 60 -4.45 0.42 -2.44
CA THR A 60 -3.03 0.46 -2.06
C THR A 60 -2.84 0.18 -0.58
N LEU A 61 -3.72 0.70 0.28
CA LEU A 61 -3.73 0.34 1.71
C LEU A 61 -3.95 -1.16 1.94
N SER A 62 -4.89 -1.78 1.23
CA SER A 62 -5.12 -3.22 1.34
C SER A 62 -3.92 -4.04 0.87
N TYR A 63 -3.26 -3.60 -0.22
CA TYR A 63 -2.04 -4.23 -0.69
C TYR A 63 -0.92 -4.17 0.36
N ILE A 64 -0.70 -2.98 0.95
CA ILE A 64 0.28 -2.79 2.03
C ILE A 64 -0.10 -3.63 3.25
N GLU A 65 -1.38 -3.70 3.63
CA GLU A 65 -1.83 -4.53 4.74
C GLU A 65 -1.50 -6.01 4.52
N LYS A 66 -1.79 -6.55 3.33
CA LYS A 66 -1.44 -7.93 2.96
C LYS A 66 0.07 -8.15 3.01
N SER A 67 0.86 -7.20 2.53
CA SER A 67 2.32 -7.26 2.61
C SER A 67 2.83 -7.23 4.05
N LEU A 68 2.25 -6.38 4.92
CA LEU A 68 2.62 -6.32 6.34
C LEU A 68 2.23 -7.60 7.08
N LEU A 69 1.06 -8.17 6.78
CA LEU A 69 0.62 -9.45 7.34
C LEU A 69 1.60 -10.58 6.99
N SER A 70 2.19 -10.56 5.78
CA SER A 70 3.25 -11.51 5.40
C SER A 70 4.50 -11.39 6.29
N CYS A 71 4.74 -10.21 6.85
CA CYS A 71 5.80 -9.91 7.80
C CYS A 71 5.35 -10.00 9.27
N ARG A 72 4.17 -10.56 9.55
CA ARG A 72 3.53 -10.62 10.89
C ARG A 72 3.28 -9.24 11.54
N LEU A 73 3.17 -8.20 10.72
CA LEU A 73 2.82 -6.85 11.14
C LEU A 73 1.38 -6.53 10.74
N SER A 74 0.76 -5.60 11.45
CA SER A 74 -0.55 -5.05 11.12
C SER A 74 -0.48 -3.53 10.99
N LEU A 75 -1.24 -2.95 10.06
CA LEU A 75 -1.43 -1.50 9.98
C LEU A 75 -1.90 -0.89 11.31
N LYS A 76 -2.67 -1.64 12.10
CA LYS A 76 -3.16 -1.21 13.42
C LYS A 76 -2.04 -1.00 14.45
N GLN A 77 -0.89 -1.64 14.24
CA GLN A 77 0.28 -1.51 15.12
C GLN A 77 1.14 -0.29 14.77
N ILE A 78 0.87 0.36 13.63
CA ILE A 78 1.57 1.55 13.19
C ILE A 78 0.75 2.78 13.64
N PRO A 79 1.24 3.61 14.58
CA PRO A 79 0.51 4.77 15.07
C PRO A 79 0.25 5.78 13.94
N ASN A 80 -0.93 6.42 13.93
CA ASN A 80 -1.34 7.41 12.91
C ASN A 80 -1.40 6.87 11.46
N MET A 81 -1.46 5.55 11.29
CA MET A 81 -1.61 4.90 9.99
C MET A 81 -3.09 4.88 9.58
N PRO A 82 -3.43 5.29 8.35
CA PRO A 82 -4.79 5.15 7.84
C PRO A 82 -5.12 3.67 7.60
N LEU A 83 -6.36 3.27 7.86
CA LEU A 83 -6.84 1.91 7.61
C LEU A 83 -7.59 1.84 6.27
N PRO A 84 -7.47 0.73 5.52
CA PRO A 84 -8.27 0.53 4.32
C PRO A 84 -9.76 0.49 4.66
N ASP A 85 -10.58 1.17 3.86
CA ASP A 85 -12.02 1.03 3.93
C ASP A 85 -12.41 -0.10 2.97
N HIS A 86 -13.00 -1.15 3.54
CA HIS A 86 -13.39 -2.35 2.81
C HIS A 86 -14.47 -2.09 1.75
N LYS A 87 -15.13 -0.92 1.76
CA LYS A 87 -16.10 -0.53 0.73
C LYS A 87 -15.49 -0.33 -0.67
N TYR A 88 -14.16 -0.25 -0.78
CA TYR A 88 -13.45 0.02 -2.03
C TYR A 88 -12.61 -1.16 -2.54
N ILE A 89 -12.71 -2.32 -1.88
CA ILE A 89 -11.94 -3.55 -2.16
C ILE A 89 -12.90 -4.60 -2.71
#